data_AF-A0A7S1YNL3-F1
#
_entry.id   AF-A0A7S1YNL3-F1
#
_cell.length_a   1.000
_cell.length_b   1.000
_cell.length_c   1.000
_cell.angle_alpha   90.00
_cell.angle_beta   90.00
_cell.angle_gamma   90.00
#
_symmetry.space_group_name_H-M   'P 1'
#
loop_
_entity.id
_entity.type
_entity.pdbx_description
1 polymer ?
#
loop_
_entity_poly.entity_id
_entity_poly.type
_entity_poly.pdbx_seq_one_letter_code
_entity_poly.pdbx_strand_id
1 'polypeptide(L)'
;NFYFSHTYDLTRSLQENFLSTSSRPFPPPPFKDMYAWNYFLTRELEGCTTTLTTYHWVMPIIHGAFVQRKLHDYGRMLNLILIARRSRHFAGTRYLKRG
;
A
#
# COMPACT_ATOMS: atom_id res chain seq x y z
N ASN A 1 12.43 -1.24 5.87
CA ASN A 1 11.76 -2.52 5.63
C ASN A 1 10.62 -2.33 4.66
N PHE A 2 10.47 -3.27 3.73
CA PHE A 2 9.48 -3.25 2.66
C PHE A 2 8.42 -4.31 2.90
N TYR A 3 7.15 -4.01 2.61
CA TYR A 3 6.01 -4.90 2.83
C TYR A 3 5.04 -4.83 1.64
N PHE A 4 4.38 -5.95 1.34
CA PHE A 4 3.35 -6.06 0.30
C PHE A 4 2.32 -7.11 0.71
N SER A 5 1.18 -7.13 0.02
CA SER A 5 0.18 -8.19 0.14
C SER A 5 -0.45 -8.44 -1.23
N HIS A 6 -0.69 -9.71 -1.56
CA HIS A 6 -1.32 -10.10 -2.82
C HIS A 6 -2.82 -9.81 -2.86
N THR A 7 -3.47 -9.82 -1.69
CA THR A 7 -4.93 -9.75 -1.58
C THR A 7 -5.42 -8.43 -1.00
N TYR A 8 -4.53 -7.59 -0.49
CA TYR A 8 -4.89 -6.35 0.21
C TYR A 8 -3.97 -5.19 -0.18
N ASP A 9 -4.56 -4.06 -0.52
CA ASP A 9 -3.80 -2.85 -0.85
C ASP A 9 -3.28 -2.15 0.41
N LEU A 10 -1.99 -2.35 0.71
CA LEU A 10 -1.31 -1.70 1.84
C LEU A 10 -1.00 -0.22 1.60
N THR A 11 -1.13 0.30 0.37
CA THR A 11 -0.87 1.71 0.08
C THR A 11 -1.95 2.62 0.66
N ARG A 12 -3.15 2.10 0.89
CA ARG A 12 -4.32 2.85 1.38
C ARG A 12 -4.69 2.53 2.82
N SER A 13 -5.44 3.43 3.46
CA SER A 13 -6.01 3.14 4.79
C SER A 13 -7.12 2.10 4.70
N LEU A 14 -7.47 1.47 5.83
CA LEU A 14 -8.58 0.51 5.87
C LEU A 14 -9.90 1.16 5.45
N GLN A 15 -10.13 2.41 5.88
CA GLN A 15 -11.30 3.19 5.48
C GLN A 15 -11.34 3.43 3.96
N GLU A 16 -10.22 3.86 3.36
CA GLU A 16 -10.13 4.07 1.91
C GLU A 16 -10.38 2.77 1.14
N ASN A 17 -9.81 1.65 1.60
CA ASN A 17 -10.02 0.35 0.98
C ASN A 17 -11.50 -0.07 1.04
N PHE A 18 -12.13 0.07 2.21
CA PHE A 18 -13.55 -0.26 2.39
C PHE A 18 -14.46 0.55 1.46
N LEU A 19 -14.22 1.86 1.34
CA LEU A 19 -14.97 2.73 0.43
C LEU A 19 -14.69 2.41 -1.05
N SER A 20 -13.46 2.02 -1.39
CA SER A 20 -13.08 1.68 -2.76
C SER A 20 -13.71 0.37 -3.24
N THR A 21 -13.78 -0.65 -2.39
CA THR A 21 -14.40 -1.94 -2.70
C THR A 21 -15.88 -1.79 -3.05
N SER A 22 -16.58 -0.84 -2.41
CA SER A 22 -17.99 -0.58 -2.70
C SER A 22 -18.24 0.12 -4.04
N SER A 23 -17.24 0.81 -4.62
CA SER A 23 -17.45 1.66 -5.80
C SER A 23 -16.99 1.01 -7.11
N ARG A 24 -15.93 0.19 -7.09
CA ARG A 24 -15.44 -0.53 -8.28
C ARG A 24 -14.85 -1.90 -7.90
N PRO A 25 -15.57 -3.01 -8.16
CA PRO A 25 -15.12 -4.33 -7.76
C PRO A 25 -13.97 -4.86 -8.63
N PHE A 26 -13.95 -4.58 -9.94
CA PHE A 26 -12.87 -5.01 -10.83
C PHE A 26 -12.81 -4.22 -12.16
N PRO A 27 -11.62 -3.85 -12.67
CA PRO A 27 -10.34 -3.83 -11.94
C PRO A 27 -10.39 -2.79 -10.80
N PRO A 28 -9.71 -3.04 -9.68
CA PRO A 28 -9.70 -2.10 -8.58
C PRO A 28 -9.02 -0.78 -9.00
N PRO A 29 -9.35 0.34 -8.33
CA PRO A 29 -8.73 1.61 -8.62
C PRO A 29 -7.21 1.56 -8.37
N PRO A 30 -6.40 2.33 -9.12
CA PRO A 30 -4.94 2.28 -9.06
C PRO A 30 -4.39 2.61 -7.67
N PHE A 31 -3.27 1.99 -7.30
CA PHE A 31 -2.67 2.12 -5.96
C PHE A 31 -2.38 3.58 -5.58
N LYS A 32 -2.30 3.85 -4.28
CA LYS A 32 -1.97 5.18 -3.79
C LYS A 32 -0.50 5.48 -4.04
N ASP A 33 -0.26 6.27 -5.08
CA ASP A 33 1.06 6.62 -5.59
C ASP A 33 2.07 7.01 -4.50
N MET A 34 1.65 7.86 -3.55
CA MET A 34 2.47 8.34 -2.44
C MET A 34 3.15 7.23 -1.64
N TYR A 35 2.57 6.03 -1.56
CA TYR A 35 3.08 4.93 -0.77
C TYR A 35 3.60 3.75 -1.60
N ALA A 36 3.55 3.83 -2.94
CA ALA A 36 4.11 2.81 -3.83
C ALA A 36 5.63 3.03 -4.02
N TRP A 37 6.45 2.45 -3.15
CA TRP A 37 7.90 2.69 -3.14
C TRP A 37 8.63 2.16 -4.38
N ASN A 38 8.07 1.15 -5.05
CA ASN A 38 8.58 0.62 -6.31
C ASN A 38 8.06 1.36 -7.55
N TYR A 39 7.33 2.48 -7.38
CA TYR A 39 6.76 3.26 -8.49
C TYR A 39 7.74 3.52 -9.63
N PHE A 40 8.97 3.93 -9.33
CA PHE A 40 9.97 4.22 -10.36
C PHE A 40 10.34 2.98 -11.20
N LEU A 41 10.31 1.79 -10.58
CA LEU A 41 10.64 0.54 -11.25
C LEU A 41 9.49 0.02 -12.10
N THR A 42 8.23 0.33 -11.73
CA THR A 42 7.04 -0.21 -12.39
C THR A 42 6.43 0.75 -13.42
N ARG A 43 6.72 2.05 -13.35
CA ARG A 43 6.09 3.07 -14.21
C ARG A 43 6.21 2.82 -15.72
N GLU A 44 7.35 2.28 -16.19
CA GLU A 44 7.55 2.03 -17.62
C GLU A 44 6.68 0.85 -18.09
N LEU A 45 6.60 -0.19 -17.25
CA LEU A 45 5.69 -1.32 -17.49
C LEU A 45 4.25 -0.84 -17.50
N GLU A 46 3.84 -0.06 -16.49
CA GLU A 46 2.50 0.53 -16.38
C GLU A 46 2.14 1.39 -17.60
N GLY A 47 3.11 2.10 -18.19
CA GLY A 47 2.91 2.92 -19.39
C GLY A 47 2.67 2.12 -20.67
N CYS A 48 3.16 0.88 -20.73
CA CYS A 48 3.01 0.00 -21.89
C CYS A 48 1.87 -1.02 -21.73
N THR A 49 1.26 -1.14 -20.55
CA THR A 49 0.25 -2.17 -20.25
C THR A 49 -1.16 -1.61 -20.08
N THR A 50 -2.17 -2.45 -20.30
CA THR A 50 -3.55 -2.12 -19.97
C THR A 50 -3.78 -2.17 -18.46
N THR A 51 -4.81 -1.50 -17.95
CA THR A 51 -5.18 -1.53 -16.52
C THR A 51 -5.28 -2.94 -15.94
N LEU A 52 -5.82 -3.88 -16.72
CA LEU A 52 -5.98 -5.27 -16.29
C LEU A 52 -4.62 -5.98 -16.18
N THR A 53 -3.77 -5.84 -17.19
CA THR A 53 -2.41 -6.38 -17.19
C THR A 53 -1.60 -5.78 -16.05
N THR A 54 -1.66 -4.46 -15.86
CA THR A 54 -1.02 -3.76 -14.74
C THR A 54 -1.45 -4.37 -13.40
N TYR A 55 -2.75 -4.59 -13.18
CA TYR A 55 -3.23 -5.18 -11.93
C TYR A 55 -2.65 -6.57 -11.65
N HIS A 56 -2.42 -7.39 -12.67
CA HIS A 56 -1.86 -8.74 -12.50
C HIS A 56 -0.34 -8.77 -12.31
N TRP A 57 0.38 -7.83 -12.91
CA TRP A 57 1.84 -7.85 -12.97
C TRP A 57 2.51 -6.86 -12.00
N VAL A 58 1.81 -5.80 -11.63
CA VAL A 58 2.34 -4.73 -10.79
C VAL A 58 1.79 -4.86 -9.37
N MET A 59 2.70 -5.10 -8.43
CA MET A 59 2.40 -5.16 -7.00
C MET A 59 3.04 -3.98 -6.28
N PRO A 60 2.28 -3.13 -5.57
CA PRO A 60 2.85 -2.01 -4.86
C PRO A 60 3.55 -2.51 -3.60
N ILE A 61 4.73 -1.96 -3.35
CA ILE A 61 5.50 -2.23 -2.14
C ILE A 61 5.49 -0.98 -1.27
N ILE A 62 5.13 -1.11 0.01
CA ILE A 62 5.22 -0.01 0.98
C ILE A 62 6.54 -0.09 1.73
N HIS A 63 7.07 1.06 2.15
CA HIS A 63 8.19 1.14 3.08
C HIS A 63 7.72 1.69 4.43
N GLY A 64 8.17 1.08 5.52
CA GLY A 64 7.84 1.54 6.87
C GLY A 64 7.98 0.43 7.90
N ALA A 65 6.92 0.20 8.67
CA ALA A 65 6.88 -0.83 9.71
C ALA A 65 5.53 -1.56 9.72
N PHE A 66 5.57 -2.84 10.04
CA PHE A 66 4.40 -3.69 10.27
C PHE A 66 4.61 -4.44 11.58
N VAL A 67 3.63 -4.35 12.48
CA VAL A 67 3.64 -5.08 13.75
C VAL A 67 2.25 -5.66 13.99
N GLN A 68 2.20 -6.94 14.32
CA GLN A 68 0.98 -7.61 14.75
C GLN A 68 1.22 -8.29 16.11
N ARG A 69 0.27 -8.13 17.03
CA ARG A 69 0.28 -8.76 18.35
C ARG A 69 -1.08 -9.35 18.67
N LYS A 70 -1.08 -10.57 19.19
CA LYS A 70 -2.25 -11.20 19.78
C LYS A 70 -2.32 -10.80 21.25
N LEU A 71 -3.47 -10.34 21.68
CA LEU A 71 -3.78 -9.96 23.05
C LEU A 71 -4.92 -10.85 23.54
N HIS A 72 -4.86 -11.24 24.80
CA HIS A 72 -5.95 -11.94 25.48
C HIS A 72 -6.41 -11.07 26.62
N ASP A 73 -7.69 -10.72 26.62
CA ASP A 73 -8.28 -9.89 27.67
C ASP A 73 -9.69 -10.41 27.98
N TYR A 74 -10.00 -10.66 29.26
CA TYR A 74 -11.27 -11.21 29.76
C TYR A 74 -11.87 -12.35 28.91
N GLY A 75 -11.04 -13.33 28.50
CA GLY A 75 -11.47 -14.48 27.70
C GLY A 75 -11.70 -14.21 26.21
N ARG A 76 -11.45 -12.97 25.73
CA ARG A 76 -11.50 -12.59 24.32
C ARG A 76 -10.10 -12.47 23.75
N MET A 77 -9.90 -12.96 22.53
CA MET A 77 -8.65 -12.78 21.79
C MET A 77 -8.79 -11.59 20.84
N LEU A 78 -7.88 -10.64 20.93
CA LEU A 78 -7.80 -9.46 20.07
C LEU A 78 -6.52 -9.51 19.24
N ASN A 79 -6.61 -9.19 17.94
CA ASN A 79 -5.45 -9.00 17.08
C ASN A 79 -5.20 -7.51 16.91
N LEU A 80 -4.16 -6.98 17.53
CA LEU A 80 -3.71 -5.60 17.35
C LEU A 80 -2.70 -5.55 16.21
N ILE A 81 -2.98 -4.73 15.19
CA ILE A 81 -2.12 -4.56 14.02
C ILE A 81 -1.79 -3.06 13.88
N LEU A 82 -0.51 -2.74 13.77
CA LEU A 82 -0.01 -1.40 13.50
C LEU A 82 0.79 -1.40 12.20
N ILE A 83 0.40 -0.49 11.29
CA ILE A 83 1.07 -0.29 10.00
C ILE A 83 1.51 1.17 9.89
N ALA A 84 2.81 1.40 9.80
CA ALA A 84 3.39 2.70 9.51
C ALA A 84 3.91 2.71 8.07
N ARG A 85 3.59 3.76 7.31
CA ARG A 85 3.97 3.93 5.91
C ARG A 85 4.75 5.23 5.76
N ARG A 86 5.86 5.17 5.02
CA ARG A 86 6.63 6.36 4.63
C ARG A 86 6.22 6.76 3.22
N SER A 87 6.11 8.06 2.96
CA SER A 87 5.91 8.57 1.60
C SER A 87 7.15 8.29 0.74
N ARG A 88 6.95 7.94 -0.54
CA ARG A 88 8.01 7.92 -1.55
C ARG A 88 8.42 9.33 -1.99
N HIS A 89 7.48 10.29 -1.94
CA HIS A 89 7.77 11.66 -2.35
C HIS A 89 8.77 12.29 -1.39
N PHE A 90 9.70 13.07 -1.94
CA PHE A 90 10.77 13.74 -1.19
C PHE A 90 11.68 12.77 -0.40
N ALA A 91 11.71 11.49 -0.77
CA ALA A 91 12.70 10.55 -0.25
C ALA A 91 14.08 10.84 -0.86
N GLY A 92 15.04 11.29 -0.04
CA GLY A 92 16.41 11.59 -0.47
C GLY A 92 17.10 12.62 0.42
N THR A 93 18.37 12.92 0.20
CA THR A 93 19.16 13.81 1.07
C THR A 93 19.07 15.29 0.69
N ARG A 94 18.66 15.60 -0.54
CA ARG A 94 18.74 16.96 -1.11
C ARG A 94 17.40 17.57 -1.56
N TYR A 95 16.30 16.84 -1.40
CA TYR A 95 14.98 17.40 -1.66
C TYR A 95 14.52 18.23 -0.46
N LEU A 96 13.69 19.26 -0.69
CA LEU A 96 12.99 20.03 0.34
C LEU A 96 12.12 19.10 1.19
N LYS A 97 12.76 18.44 2.16
CA LYS A 97 12.12 17.49 3.09
C LYS A 97 11.35 18.18 4.20
N ARG A 98 11.61 19.47 4.40
CA ARG A 98 10.88 20.34 5.33
C ARG A 98 10.16 21.38 4.48
N GLY A 99 8.85 21.19 4.40
CA GLY A 99 7.88 21.89 3.57
C GLY A 99 6.57 21.15 3.73
#